data_AF-A0A662MMJ3-F1
#
_entry.id   AF-A0A662MMJ3-F1
#
_cell.length_a   1.000
_cell.length_b   1.000
_cell.length_c   1.000
_cell.angle_alpha   90.00
_cell.angle_beta   90.00
_cell.angle_gamma   90.00
#
_symmetry.space_group_name_H-M   'P 1'
#
loop_
_entity.id
_entity.type
_entity.pdbx_description
1 polymer ?
#
loop_
_entity_poly.entity_id
_entity_poly.type
_entity_poly.pdbx_seq_one_letter_code
_entity_poly.pdbx_strand_id
1 'polypeptide(L)'
;MEEVIYVFIAIFLAELGDKTQLATMAFAAKYGWAKAFIGAILGLALVNLLGAFIGDKIGDALPLEIIHKGAGVLFIVFGVLMILGKL
;
A
#
# COMPACT_ATOMS: atom_id res chain seq x y z
N MET A 1 -3.11 -12.21 -19.17
CA MET A 1 -2.68 -13.28 -18.23
C MET A 1 -1.23 -13.08 -17.83
N GLU A 2 -0.31 -12.90 -18.77
CA GLU A 2 1.12 -12.62 -18.48
C GLU A 2 1.31 -11.36 -17.61
N GLU A 3 0.63 -10.26 -17.93
CA GLU A 3 0.73 -8.99 -17.19
C GLU A 3 0.33 -9.12 -15.71
N VAL A 4 -0.71 -9.92 -15.43
CA VAL A 4 -1.19 -10.17 -14.05
C VAL A 4 -0.13 -10.91 -13.24
N ILE A 5 0.56 -11.87 -13.87
CA ILE A 5 1.64 -12.62 -13.23
C ILE A 5 2.82 -11.68 -12.91
N TYR A 6 3.19 -10.80 -13.84
CA TYR A 6 4.25 -9.81 -13.60
C TYR A 6 3.92 -8.88 -12.45
N VAL A 7 2.73 -8.29 -12.44
CA VAL A 7 2.28 -7.39 -11.37
C VAL A 7 2.23 -8.12 -10.03
N PHE A 8 1.72 -9.36 -10.02
CA PHE A 8 1.68 -10.19 -8.81
C PHE A 8 3.09 -10.43 -8.27
N ILE A 9 4.03 -10.89 -9.10
CA ILE A 9 5.41 -11.18 -8.66
C ILE A 9 6.11 -9.90 -8.19
N ALA A 10 5.96 -8.80 -8.92
CA ALA A 10 6.59 -7.53 -8.58
C ALA A 10 6.09 -6.99 -7.23
N ILE A 11 4.77 -6.95 -7.03
CA ILE A 11 4.18 -6.51 -5.76
C ILE A 11 4.50 -7.49 -4.64
N PHE A 12 4.41 -8.80 -4.90
CA PHE A 12 4.74 -9.82 -3.91
C PHE A 12 6.15 -9.63 -3.38
N LEU A 13 7.15 -9.52 -4.26
CA LEU A 13 8.54 -9.31 -3.86
C LEU A 13 8.75 -7.95 -3.17
N ALA A 14 8.07 -6.90 -3.61
CA ALA A 14 8.17 -5.57 -3.00
C ALA A 14 7.60 -5.51 -1.58
N GLU A 15 6.57 -6.31 -1.29
CA GLU A 15 5.85 -6.35 0.00
C GLU A 15 6.46 -7.37 0.99
N LEU A 16 7.46 -8.16 0.58
CA LEU A 16 8.12 -9.12 1.48
C LEU A 16 8.96 -8.40 2.55
N GLY A 17 8.66 -8.67 3.82
CA GLY A 17 9.43 -8.16 4.96
C GLY A 17 9.07 -6.74 5.40
N ASP A 18 7.95 -6.19 4.93
CA ASP A 18 7.51 -4.85 5.33
C ASP A 18 6.93 -4.80 6.77
N LYS A 19 6.88 -3.59 7.33
CA LYS A 19 6.27 -3.24 8.63
C LYS A 19 4.83 -3.78 8.76
N THR A 20 4.07 -3.84 7.67
CA THR A 20 2.71 -4.41 7.67
C THR A 20 2.69 -5.90 8.05
N GLN A 21 3.72 -6.68 7.65
CA GLN A 21 3.84 -8.09 8.02
C GLN A 21 4.14 -8.23 9.51
N LEU A 22 5.06 -7.42 10.05
CA LEU A 22 5.37 -7.40 11.49
C LEU A 22 4.15 -7.00 12.32
N ALA A 23 3.39 -5.99 11.88
CA ALA A 23 2.14 -5.60 12.53
C ALA A 23 1.11 -6.75 12.51
N THR A 24 0.96 -7.45 11.39
CA THR A 24 0.06 -8.60 11.27
C THR A 24 0.48 -9.74 12.20
N MET A 25 1.78 -10.03 12.32
CA MET A 25 2.31 -11.00 13.29
C MET A 25 2.03 -10.59 14.74
N ALA A 26 2.21 -9.31 15.08
CA ALA A 26 1.88 -8.79 16.41
C ALA A 26 0.37 -8.92 16.72
N PHE A 27 -0.48 -8.62 15.75
CA PHE A 27 -1.93 -8.82 15.89
C PHE A 27 -2.30 -10.30 16.03
N ALA A 28 -1.63 -11.19 15.28
CA ALA A 28 -1.83 -12.64 15.39
C ALA A 28 -1.44 -13.16 16.77
N ALA A 29 -0.33 -12.68 17.33
CA ALA A 29 0.12 -13.02 18.67
C ALA A 29 -0.84 -12.53 19.76
N LYS A 30 -1.46 -11.36 19.57
CA LYS A 30 -2.36 -10.75 20.58
C LYS A 30 -3.81 -11.21 20.50
N TYR A 31 -4.36 -11.40 19.29
CA TYR A 31 -5.79 -11.64 19.06
C TYR A 31 -6.10 -13.00 18.41
N GLY A 32 -5.08 -13.76 18.04
CA GLY A 32 -5.20 -15.05 17.37
C GLY A 32 -5.04 -14.94 15.85
N TRP A 33 -4.44 -15.96 15.25
CA TRP A 33 -4.06 -15.99 13.83
C TRP A 33 -5.25 -15.75 12.88
N ALA A 34 -6.42 -16.36 13.16
CA ALA A 34 -7.58 -16.26 12.28
C ALA A 34 -8.13 -14.83 12.21
N LYS A 35 -8.20 -14.13 13.35
CA LYS A 35 -8.67 -12.74 13.41
C LYS A 35 -7.70 -11.79 12.72
N ALA A 36 -6.40 -11.98 12.96
CA ALA A 36 -5.36 -11.18 12.34
C ALA A 36 -5.33 -11.37 10.82
N PHE A 37 -5.46 -12.61 10.34
CA PHE A 37 -5.51 -12.95 8.91
C PHE A 37 -6.70 -12.30 8.21
N ILE A 38 -7.92 -12.46 8.75
CA ILE A 38 -9.13 -11.87 8.18
C ILE A 38 -9.04 -10.33 8.20
N GLY A 39 -8.59 -9.76 9.32
CA GLY A 39 -8.41 -8.31 9.44
C GLY A 39 -7.41 -7.74 8.43
N ALA A 40 -6.26 -8.40 8.27
CA ALA A 40 -5.24 -7.99 7.31
C ALA A 40 -5.74 -8.08 5.87
N ILE A 41 -6.40 -9.18 5.48
CA ILE A 41 -6.96 -9.33 4.14
C ILE A 41 -8.03 -8.28 3.86
N LEU A 42 -8.98 -8.09 4.79
CA LEU A 42 -10.05 -7.11 4.59
C LEU A 42 -9.52 -5.69 4.53
N GLY A 43 -8.55 -5.34 5.39
CA GLY A 43 -7.91 -4.03 5.38
C GLY A 43 -7.18 -3.78 4.06
N LEU A 44 -6.37 -4.74 3.61
CA LEU A 44 -5.60 -4.61 2.37
C LEU A 44 -6.51 -4.57 1.14
N ALA A 45 -7.54 -5.42 1.08
CA ALA A 45 -8.53 -5.40 0.02
C ALA A 45 -9.27 -4.07 -0.03
N LEU A 46 -9.68 -3.53 1.12
CA LEU A 46 -10.39 -2.25 1.20
C LEU A 46 -9.53 -1.09 0.71
N VAL A 47 -8.28 -0.98 1.17
CA VAL A 47 -7.37 0.10 0.74
C VAL A 47 -7.10 0.02 -0.76
N ASN A 48 -6.86 -1.18 -1.30
CA ASN A 48 -6.64 -1.36 -2.74
C ASN A 48 -7.88 -1.04 -3.58
N LEU A 49 -9.07 -1.47 -3.14
CA LEU A 49 -10.32 -1.17 -3.83
C LEU A 49 -10.62 0.33 -3.83
N LEU A 50 -10.43 1.00 -2.69
CA LEU A 50 -10.59 2.45 -2.60
C LEU A 50 -9.59 3.17 -3.51
N GLY A 51 -8.32 2.78 -3.49
CA GLY A 51 -7.29 3.34 -4.35
C GLY A 51 -7.60 3.17 -5.84
N ALA A 52 -8.00 1.97 -6.25
CA ALA A 52 -8.37 1.68 -7.63
C ALA A 52 -9.62 2.45 -8.07
N PHE A 53 -10.67 2.49 -7.23
CA PHE A 53 -11.90 3.20 -7.55
C PHE A 53 -11.71 4.72 -7.65
N ILE A 54 -10.95 5.30 -6.71
CA ILE A 54 -10.60 6.73 -6.74
C ILE A 54 -9.71 7.02 -7.96
N GLY A 55 -8.75 6.15 -8.24
CA GLY A 55 -7.87 6.24 -9.40
C GLY A 55 -8.63 6.22 -10.73
N ASP A 56 -9.61 5.34 -10.87
CA ASP A 56 -10.50 5.25 -12.03
C ASP A 56 -11.36 6.51 -12.18
N LYS A 57 -11.99 6.96 -11.09
CA LYS A 57 -12.88 8.14 -11.08
C LYS A 57 -12.17 9.46 -11.38
N ILE A 58 -10.94 9.62 -10.88
CA ILE A 58 -10.21 10.89 -10.93
C ILE A 58 -9.14 10.88 -12.03
N GLY A 59 -8.68 9.70 -12.46
CA GLY A 59 -7.63 9.54 -13.46
C GLY A 59 -7.95 10.21 -14.80
N ASP A 60 -9.20 10.19 -15.22
CA ASP A 60 -9.63 10.86 -16.46
C ASP A 60 -9.72 12.39 -16.33
N ALA A 61 -9.85 12.91 -15.10
CA ALA A 61 -10.00 14.33 -14.82
C ALA A 61 -8.68 15.03 -14.48
N LEU A 62 -7.66 14.29 -14.04
CA LEU A 62 -6.37 14.83 -13.64
C LEU A 62 -5.27 14.54 -14.69
N PRO A 63 -4.57 15.58 -15.19
CA PRO A 63 -3.38 15.37 -15.99
C PRO A 63 -2.34 14.51 -15.24
N LEU A 64 -1.83 13.46 -15.89
CA LEU A 64 -0.83 12.55 -15.33
C LEU A 64 0.41 13.27 -14.77
N GLU A 65 0.78 14.41 -15.35
CA GLU A 65 1.90 15.23 -14.87
C GLU A 65 1.68 15.76 -13.45
N ILE A 66 0.44 16.14 -13.10
CA ILE A 66 0.10 16.61 -11.75
C ILE A 66 0.17 15.45 -10.76
N ILE A 67 -0.31 14.27 -11.16
CA ILE A 67 -0.25 13.06 -10.33
C ILE A 67 1.21 12.70 -10.03
N HIS A 68 2.08 12.67 -11.04
CA HIS A 68 3.50 12.37 -10.86
C HIS A 68 4.22 13.41 -9.99
N LYS A 69 4.00 14.71 -10.22
CA LYS A 69 4.58 15.76 -9.38
C LYS A 69 4.09 15.66 -7.94
N GLY A 70 2.79 15.42 -7.74
CA GLY A 70 2.20 15.23 -6.42
C GLY A 70 2.79 14.04 -5.68
N ALA A 71 2.90 12.89 -6.34
CA ALA A 71 3.55 11.70 -5.79
C ALA A 71 5.01 11.97 -5.41
N GLY A 72 5.78 12.63 -6.28
CA GLY A 72 7.17 13.00 -6.00
C GLY A 72 7.30 13.92 -4.78
N VAL A 73 6.45 14.94 -4.66
CA VAL A 73 6.41 15.83 -3.49
C VAL A 73 6.09 15.04 -2.22
N LEU A 74 5.10 14.15 -2.26
CA LEU A 74 4.77 13.29 -1.11
C LEU A 74 5.95 12.40 -0.71
N PHE A 75 6.65 11.79 -1.66
CA PHE A 75 7.85 11.00 -1.40
C PHE A 75 8.96 11.83 -0.73
N ILE A 76 9.21 13.05 -1.21
CA ILE A 76 10.20 13.95 -0.59
C ILE A 76 9.77 14.30 0.84
N VAL A 77 8.50 14.64 1.05
CA VAL A 77 7.96 14.97 2.38
C VAL A 77 8.12 13.79 3.33
N PHE A 78 7.71 12.59 2.93
CA PHE A 78 7.89 11.39 3.76
C PHE A 78 9.38 11.10 4.04
N GLY A 79 10.25 11.24 3.03
CA GLY A 79 11.69 11.09 3.21
C GLY A 79 12.28 12.08 4.22
N VAL A 80 11.89 13.36 4.15
CA VAL A 80 12.32 14.38 5.12
C VAL A 80 11.78 14.07 6.51
N LEU A 81 10.50 13.70 6.64
CA LEU A 81 9.91 13.35 7.93
C LEU A 81 10.60 12.13 8.57
N MET A 82 10.97 11.15 7.76
CA MET A 82 11.72 9.96 8.19
C MET A 82 13.13 10.33 8.69
N ILE A 83 13.85 11.21 7.97
CA ILE A 83 15.17 11.71 8.40
C ILE A 83 15.08 12.48 9.72
N LEU A 84 14.00 13.25 9.91
CA LEU A 84 13.74 13.99 11.14
C LEU A 84 13.21 13.11 12.29
N GLY A 85 13.02 11.81 12.08
CA GLY A 85 12.52 10.87 13.09
C GLY A 85 11.07 11.11 13.51
N LYS A 86 10.28 11.81 12.68
CA LYS A 86 8.85 12.03 12.91
C LYS A 86 7.97 10.90 12.35
N LEU A 87 8.58 9.96 11.63
CA LEU A 87 8.01 8.76 11.04
C LEU A 87 8.99 7.58 11.24
#